data_AF-A0A965M6P7-F1
#
_entry.id   AF-A0A965M6P7-F1
#
_cell.length_a   1.000
_cell.length_b   1.000
_cell.length_c   1.000
_cell.angle_alpha   90.00
_cell.angle_beta   90.00
_cell.angle_gamma   90.00
#
_symmetry.space_group_name_H-M   'P 1'
#
loop_
_entity.id
_entity.type
_entity.pdbx_description
1 polymer ?
#
loop_
_entity_poly.entity_id
_entity_poly.type
_entity_poly.pdbx_seq_one_letter_code
_entity_poly.pdbx_strand_id
1 'polypeptide(L)'
;GYDQRSANGDNGYLGNAEIRTPPVSFWQICGADEALDRLVLLGFFDWGQTMQYSSNSTTSENFTLASAGPGLRYTIGPYFSLRLDWGFQLRTAPPGTTGGVGGRPGTSQAVLSASLAY
;
A
#
# COMPACT_ATOMS: atom_id res chain seq x y z
N GLY A 1 0.91 -3.39 1.76
CA GLY A 1 0.68 -3.67 3.20
C GLY A 1 1.55 -4.79 3.77
N TYR A 2 2.77 -4.95 3.26
CA TYR A 2 3.80 -5.84 3.81
C TYR A 2 5.09 -5.03 3.95
N ASP A 3 5.99 -5.46 4.83
CA ASP A 3 7.28 -4.81 5.01
C ASP A 3 8.22 -5.02 3.83
N GLN A 4 9.14 -4.07 3.67
CA GLN A 4 10.13 -4.11 2.60
C GLN A 4 10.97 -5.38 2.74
N ARG A 5 11.05 -6.19 1.67
CA ARG A 5 11.74 -7.50 1.62
C ARG A 5 11.02 -8.66 2.34
N SER A 6 9.70 -8.62 2.44
CA SER A 6 8.90 -9.72 3.00
C SER A 6 8.90 -11.02 2.18
N ALA A 7 9.51 -11.05 0.99
CA ALA A 7 9.82 -12.27 0.24
C ALA A 7 11.05 -12.02 -0.64
N ASN A 8 11.94 -13.01 -0.74
CA ASN A 8 13.09 -12.99 -1.65
C ASN A 8 13.02 -14.25 -2.52
N GLY A 9 13.23 -14.09 -3.82
CA GLY A 9 13.33 -15.17 -4.80
C GLY A 9 14.12 -14.70 -6.02
N ASP A 10 14.58 -15.64 -6.84
CA ASP A 10 15.43 -15.34 -8.00
C ASP A 10 14.63 -14.64 -9.12
N ASN A 11 13.33 -14.91 -9.19
CA ASN A 11 12.40 -14.25 -10.10
C ASN A 11 11.15 -13.79 -9.34
N GLY A 12 10.49 -12.74 -9.84
CA GLY A 12 9.25 -12.29 -9.24
C GLY A 12 8.37 -11.47 -10.17
N TYR A 13 7.07 -11.53 -9.90
CA TYR A 13 6.04 -10.72 -10.52
C TYR A 13 5.40 -9.82 -9.47
N LEU A 14 5.13 -8.58 -9.83
CA LEU A 14 4.47 -7.60 -8.98
C LEU A 14 3.34 -6.96 -9.78
N GLY A 15 2.19 -6.78 -9.14
CA GLY A 15 1.02 -6.15 -9.72
C GLY A 15 0.34 -5.26 -8.69
N ASN A 16 -0.20 -4.14 -9.15
CA ASN A 16 -1.00 -3.23 -8.34
C ASN A 16 -2.21 -2.77 -9.16
N ALA A 17 -3.38 -2.79 -8.53
CA ALA A 17 -4.61 -2.26 -9.08
C ALA A 17 -5.18 -1.21 -8.13
N GLU A 18 -5.55 -0.06 -8.67
CA GLU A 18 -6.10 1.06 -7.90
C GLU A 18 -7.39 1.57 -8.52
N ILE A 19 -8.38 1.83 -7.67
CA ILE A 19 -9.59 2.56 -8.02
C ILE A 19 -9.63 3.86 -7.22
N ARG A 20 -9.96 4.96 -7.89
CA ARG A 20 -9.90 6.31 -7.31
C ARG A 20 -11.23 7.03 -7.53
N THR A 21 -11.67 7.79 -6.54
CA THR A 21 -12.78 8.71 -6.71
C THR A 21 -12.34 9.92 -7.55
N PRO A 22 -13.29 10.62 -8.20
CA PRO A 22 -13.04 11.98 -8.65
C PRO A 22 -12.57 12.84 -7.48
N PRO A 23 -11.68 13.83 -7.73
CA PRO A 23 -11.29 14.78 -6.70
C PRO A 23 -12.47 15.64 -6.26
N VAL A 24 -12.63 15.82 -4.95
CA VAL A 24 -13.59 16.73 -4.35
C VAL A 24 -12.86 17.76 -3.51
N SER A 25 -13.32 19.01 -3.49
CA SER A 25 -12.84 20.00 -2.52
C SER A 25 -13.68 19.87 -1.26
N PHE A 26 -13.03 19.50 -0.15
CA PHE A 26 -13.70 19.36 1.13
C PHE A 26 -14.14 20.73 1.66
N TRP A 27 -13.30 21.75 1.53
CA TRP A 27 -13.62 23.09 2.02
C TRP A 27 -14.66 23.82 1.17
N GLN A 28 -14.72 23.60 -0.15
CA GLN A 28 -15.81 24.12 -0.98
C GLN A 28 -17.15 23.50 -0.57
N ILE A 29 -17.19 22.21 -0.23
CA ILE A 29 -18.41 21.57 0.31
C ILE A 29 -18.83 22.20 1.66
N CYS A 30 -17.86 22.70 2.43
CA CYS A 30 -18.09 23.39 3.70
C CYS A 30 -18.32 24.91 3.57
N GLY A 31 -18.45 25.46 2.35
CA GLY A 31 -18.78 26.87 2.11
C GLY A 31 -17.59 27.82 1.90
N ALA A 32 -16.38 27.29 1.70
CA ALA A 32 -15.22 28.08 1.30
C ALA A 32 -14.98 27.92 -0.22
N ASP A 33 -15.70 28.72 -1.01
CA ASP A 33 -15.77 28.60 -2.47
C ASP A 33 -14.40 28.74 -3.18
N GLU A 34 -13.46 29.48 -2.60
CA GLU A 34 -12.12 29.71 -3.17
C GLU A 34 -11.06 28.70 -2.68
N ALA A 35 -11.45 27.67 -1.94
CA ALA A 35 -10.49 26.71 -1.41
C ALA A 35 -9.82 25.90 -2.52
N LEU A 36 -8.49 25.82 -2.47
CA LEU A 36 -7.65 25.08 -3.42
C LEU A 36 -7.39 23.64 -2.96
N ASP A 37 -8.26 23.09 -2.11
CA ASP A 37 -8.07 21.77 -1.57
C ASP A 37 -8.64 20.68 -2.48
N ARG A 38 -8.01 19.51 -2.41
CA ARG A 38 -8.36 18.35 -3.20
C ARG A 38 -8.25 17.11 -2.34
N LEU A 39 -9.38 16.45 -2.13
CA LEU A 39 -9.52 15.15 -1.48
C LEU A 39 -9.80 14.08 -2.54
N VAL A 40 -9.03 12.99 -2.50
CA VAL A 40 -9.25 11.79 -3.30
C VAL A 40 -9.24 10.59 -2.37
N LEU A 41 -10.31 9.79 -2.43
CA LEU A 41 -10.36 8.48 -1.80
C LEU A 41 -9.96 7.43 -2.84
N LEU A 42 -9.25 6.40 -2.42
CA LEU A 42 -8.87 5.29 -3.29
C LEU A 42 -8.94 3.96 -2.56
N GLY A 43 -9.12 2.90 -3.33
CA GLY A 43 -8.89 1.52 -2.90
C GLY A 43 -7.76 0.94 -3.72
N PHE A 44 -6.89 0.16 -3.08
CA PHE A 44 -5.78 -0.52 -3.75
C PHE A 44 -5.81 -2.02 -3.49
N PHE A 45 -5.28 -2.78 -4.45
CA PHE A 45 -4.97 -4.19 -4.35
C PHE A 45 -3.55 -4.42 -4.87
N ASP A 46 -2.68 -4.91 -3.99
CA ASP A 46 -1.30 -5.29 -4.30
C ASP A 46 -1.21 -6.81 -4.39
N TRP A 47 -0.49 -7.31 -5.38
CA TRP A 47 -0.16 -8.72 -5.53
C TRP A 47 1.31 -8.89 -5.89
N GLY A 48 1.96 -9.86 -5.27
CA GLY A 48 3.35 -10.19 -5.55
C GLY A 48 3.58 -11.69 -5.49
N GLN A 49 4.37 -12.20 -6.42
CA GLN A 49 4.80 -13.58 -6.42
C GLN A 49 6.32 -13.64 -6.57
N THR A 50 6.95 -14.49 -5.78
CA THR A 50 8.38 -14.79 -5.89
C THR A 50 8.55 -16.28 -6.16
N MET A 51 9.51 -16.60 -7.02
CA MET A 51 9.86 -17.95 -7.41
C MET A 51 11.37 -18.11 -7.22
N GLN A 52 11.79 -19.19 -6.59
CA GLN A 52 13.21 -19.50 -6.41
C GLN A 52 13.56 -20.74 -7.25
N TYR A 53 14.61 -20.65 -8.05
CA TYR A 53 15.05 -21.74 -8.92
C TYR A 53 16.32 -22.35 -8.32
N SER A 54 16.17 -23.24 -7.33
CA SER A 54 17.28 -24.05 -6.81
C SER A 54 16.91 -25.53 -6.87
N SER A 55 17.73 -26.31 -7.57
CA SER A 55 17.63 -27.76 -7.70
C SER A 55 18.34 -28.54 -6.56
N ASN A 56 18.83 -27.85 -5.53
CA ASN A 56 19.72 -28.48 -4.52
C ASN A 56 19.35 -28.19 -3.05
N SER A 57 18.16 -27.67 -2.80
CA SER A 57 17.59 -27.52 -1.46
C SER A 57 16.18 -28.10 -1.44
N THR A 58 15.86 -28.90 -0.43
CA THR A 58 14.61 -29.69 -0.28
C THR A 58 13.31 -28.86 -0.25
N THR A 59 13.38 -27.55 -0.49
CA THR A 59 12.24 -26.63 -0.47
C THR A 59 12.44 -25.56 -1.56
N SER A 60 11.83 -25.78 -2.72
CA SER A 60 11.54 -24.71 -3.69
C SER A 60 10.36 -23.92 -3.12
N GLU A 61 10.62 -22.79 -2.46
CA GLU A 61 9.55 -22.04 -1.82
C GLU A 61 9.04 -20.93 -2.74
N ASN A 62 7.96 -21.23 -3.46
CA ASN A 62 7.19 -20.21 -4.18
C ASN A 62 6.29 -19.49 -3.19
N PHE A 63 6.40 -18.16 -3.14
CA PHE A 63 5.57 -17.36 -2.24
C PHE A 63 4.70 -16.39 -2.99
N THR A 64 3.45 -16.27 -2.53
CA THR A 64 2.48 -15.30 -3.05
C THR A 64 2.00 -14.40 -1.92
N LEU A 65 2.23 -13.11 -2.08
CA LEU A 65 1.78 -12.04 -1.21
C LEU A 65 0.62 -11.31 -1.88
N ALA A 66 -0.40 -10.95 -1.11
CA ALA A 66 -1.48 -10.10 -1.60
C ALA A 66 -1.96 -9.20 -0.48
N SER A 67 -2.21 -7.92 -0.75
CA SER A 67 -2.84 -7.00 0.19
C SER A 67 -3.90 -6.13 -0.47
N ALA A 68 -4.88 -5.69 0.29
CA ALA A 68 -5.87 -4.72 -0.17
C ALA A 68 -6.09 -3.67 0.90
N GLY A 69 -6.54 -2.47 0.51
CA GLY A 69 -6.75 -1.43 1.51
C GLY A 69 -7.36 -0.14 0.98
N PRO A 70 -7.96 0.67 1.86
CA PRO A 70 -8.31 2.04 1.56
C PRO A 70 -7.09 2.96 1.61
N GLY A 71 -7.15 4.02 0.81
CA GLY A 71 -6.21 5.13 0.80
C GLY A 71 -6.92 6.47 0.72
N LEU A 72 -6.25 7.49 1.24
CA LEU A 72 -6.70 8.88 1.22
C LEU A 72 -5.54 9.75 0.73
N ARG A 73 -5.85 10.68 -0.17
CA ARG A 73 -4.93 11.71 -0.64
C ARG A 73 -5.61 13.06 -0.43
N TYR A 74 -4.94 13.96 0.28
CA TYR A 74 -5.45 15.29 0.53
C TYR A 74 -4.36 16.32 0.27
N THR A 75 -4.67 17.35 -0.51
CA THR A 75 -3.72 18.43 -0.83
C THR A 75 -4.41 19.77 -0.70
N ILE A 76 -3.70 20.80 -0.25
CA ILE A 76 -4.17 22.19 -0.24
C ILE A 76 -3.21 23.01 -1.09
N GLY A 77 -3.59 23.23 -2.36
CA GLY A 77 -2.72 23.88 -3.35
C GLY A 77 -1.32 23.23 -3.40
N PRO A 78 -0.26 24.03 -3.65
CA PRO A 78 1.13 23.56 -3.58
C PRO A 78 1.68 23.48 -2.15
N TYR A 79 0.93 23.94 -1.14
CA TYR A 79 1.47 24.20 0.20
C TYR A 79 1.47 22.96 1.09
N PHE A 80 0.44 22.13 0.99
CA PHE A 80 0.28 20.99 1.88
C PHE A 80 -0.13 19.74 1.13
N SER A 81 0.48 18.60 1.47
CA SER A 81 0.06 17.29 0.99
C SER A 81 0.02 16.29 2.14
N LEU A 82 -1.00 15.43 2.11
CA LEU A 82 -1.24 14.35 3.05
C LEU A 82 -1.60 13.09 2.26
N ARG A 83 -0.96 11.99 2.62
CA ARG A 83 -1.25 10.67 2.09
C ARG A 83 -1.34 9.68 3.25
N LEU A 84 -2.44 8.94 3.27
CA LEU A 84 -2.68 7.83 4.18
C LEU A 84 -3.03 6.59 3.35
N ASP A 85 -2.36 5.48 3.62
CA ASP A 85 -2.66 4.17 3.05
C ASP A 85 -2.77 3.15 4.17
N TRP A 86 -3.89 2.44 4.26
CA TRP A 86 -4.07 1.39 5.24
C TRP A 86 -4.27 0.05 4.54
N GLY A 87 -3.23 -0.78 4.52
CA GLY A 87 -3.23 -2.06 3.84
C GLY A 87 -3.45 -3.24 4.78
N PHE A 88 -4.25 -4.20 4.33
CA PHE A 88 -4.53 -5.46 5.01
C PHE A 88 -3.89 -6.62 4.23
N GLN A 89 -3.14 -7.47 4.92
CA GLN A 89 -2.51 -8.65 4.35
C GLN A 89 -3.57 -9.74 4.15
N LEU A 90 -3.68 -10.22 2.91
CA LEU A 90 -4.61 -11.29 2.54
C LEU A 90 -3.95 -12.68 2.54
N ARG A 91 -2.61 -12.74 2.53
CA ARG A 91 -1.85 -13.99 2.49
C ARG A 91 -0.72 -13.98 3.52
N THR A 92 -0.32 -15.18 3.91
CA THR A 92 0.77 -15.38 4.84
C THR A 92 2.10 -15.07 4.16
N ALA A 93 2.97 -14.27 4.79
CA ALA A 93 4.33 -14.07 4.30
C ALA A 93 5.25 -15.23 4.75
N PRO A 94 6.36 -15.50 4.04
CA PRO A 94 7.35 -16.50 4.43
C PRO A 94 7.78 -16.37 5.91
N PRO A 95 7.95 -17.49 6.63
CA PRO A 95 8.59 -17.50 7.94
C PRO A 95 9.99 -16.87 7.89
N GLY A 96 10.35 -16.08 8.90
CA GLY A 96 11.70 -15.47 9.00
C GLY A 96 11.89 -14.16 8.24
N THR A 97 10.83 -13.58 7.68
CA THR A 97 10.88 -12.24 7.09
C THR A 97 10.72 -11.17 8.18
N THR A 98 11.73 -10.31 8.30
CA THR A 98 11.80 -9.29 9.36
C THR A 98 10.88 -8.13 9.00
N GLY A 99 9.65 -8.21 9.48
CA GLY A 99 8.72 -7.13 9.35
C GLY A 99 7.50 -7.26 10.24
N GLY A 100 7.14 -6.18 10.93
CA GLY A 100 6.25 -6.15 12.09
C GLY A 100 4.96 -6.94 11.90
N VAL A 101 4.62 -7.73 12.94
CA VAL A 101 3.50 -8.68 13.01
C VAL A 101 3.51 -9.63 11.81
N GLY A 102 4.40 -10.61 11.88
CA GLY A 102 4.73 -11.51 10.78
C GLY A 102 3.52 -11.98 9.98
N GLY A 103 3.48 -11.51 8.72
CA GLY A 103 2.88 -12.17 7.57
C GLY A 103 1.72 -13.11 7.84
N ARG A 104 0.65 -12.68 8.52
CA ARG A 104 -0.54 -13.50 8.74
C ARG A 104 -1.74 -12.82 8.08
N PRO A 105 -2.62 -13.57 7.40
CA PRO A 105 -3.87 -13.01 6.88
C PRO A 105 -4.62 -12.26 7.98
N GLY A 106 -5.05 -11.03 7.68
CA GLY A 106 -5.71 -10.14 8.65
C GLY A 106 -4.79 -9.16 9.37
N THR A 107 -3.47 -9.26 9.22
CA THR A 107 -2.54 -8.22 9.70
C THR A 107 -2.73 -6.95 8.87
N SER A 108 -2.66 -5.78 9.50
CA SER A 108 -2.79 -4.51 8.79
C SER A 108 -1.63 -3.57 9.09
N GLN A 109 -1.30 -2.72 8.12
CA GLN A 109 -0.26 -1.70 8.23
C GLN A 109 -0.79 -0.39 7.66
N ALA A 110 -0.61 0.70 8.40
CA ALA A 110 -0.95 2.04 7.95
C ALA A 110 0.32 2.85 7.72
N VAL A 111 0.40 3.51 6.56
CA VAL A 111 1.46 4.45 6.21
C VAL A 111 0.85 5.83 6.11
N LEU A 112 1.42 6.78 6.84
CA LEU A 112 1.05 8.18 6.83
C LEU A 112 2.25 9.01 6.39
N SER A 113 2.05 9.90 5.42
CA SER A 113 3.04 10.89 5.01
C SER A 113 2.37 12.25 4.87
N ALA A 114 2.98 13.27 5.45
CA ALA A 114 2.57 14.66 5.30
C ALA A 114 3.75 15.51 4.87
N SER A 115 3.53 16.47 3.99
CA SER A 115 4.53 17.45 3.56
C SER A 115 3.96 18.85 3.60
N LEU A 116 4.80 19.81 3.99
CA LEU A 116 4.51 21.22 3.91
C LEU A 116 5.60 21.87 3.05
N ALA A 117 5.20 22.56 1.99
CA ALA A 117 6.09 23.39 1.20
C ALA A 117 6.08 24.81 1.78
N TYR A 118 7.27 25.38 1.96
CA TYR A 118 7.49 26.76 2.41
C TYR A 118 8.11 27.59 1.29
#